data_AF-A0A6H5H0D4-F1
#
_entry.id   AF-A0A6H5H0D4-F1
#
_cell.length_a   1.000
_cell.length_b   1.000
_cell.length_c   1.000
_cell.angle_alpha   90.00
_cell.angle_beta   90.00
_cell.angle_gamma   90.00
#
_symmetry.space_group_name_H-M   'P 1'
#
loop_
_entity.id
_entity.type
_entity.pdbx_description
1 polymer ?
#
loop_
_entity_poly.entity_id
_entity_poly.type
_entity_poly.pdbx_seq_one_letter_code
_entity_poly.pdbx_strand_id
1 'polypeptide(L)' 'MPFLIPNPDGCKDSGLTCPMAADSEGKYELSIPIKQIYPKLKVNVKLELQDQNSQEIICVLIPSKIV' A
#
# COMPACT_ATOMS: atom_id res chain seq x y z
N MET A 1 8.96 -10.32 5.12
CA MET A 1 8.54 -11.05 3.91
C MET A 1 7.84 -10.05 2.99
N PRO A 2 8.34 -9.80 1.77
CA PRO A 2 7.67 -8.89 0.83
C PRO A 2 6.35 -9.51 0.35
N PHE A 3 5.27 -8.73 0.38
CA PHE A 3 3.97 -9.13 -0.15
C PHE A 3 3.86 -8.63 -1.59
N LEU A 4 3.70 -9.55 -2.55
CA LEU A 4 3.51 -9.17 -3.94
C LEU A 4 2.11 -8.60 -4.13
N ILE A 5 2.03 -7.28 -4.33
CA ILE A 5 0.79 -6.62 -4.75
C ILE A 5 0.57 -6.85 -6.25
N PRO A 6 -0.69 -7.01 -6.71
CA PRO A 6 -0.98 -7.33 -8.11
C PRO A 6 -0.50 -6.25 -9.08
N ASN A 7 -0.55 -4.99 -8.65
CA ASN A 7 -0.10 -3.85 -9.42
C ASN A 7 0.74 -2.93 -8.51
N PRO A 8 2.03 -2.72 -8.80
CA PRO A 8 2.87 -1.79 -8.06
C PRO A 8 2.65 -0.32 -8.45
N ASP A 9 1.96 -0.06 -9.56
CA ASP A 9 1.68 1.31 -10.00
C ASP A 9 0.54 1.92 -9.18
N GLY A 10 0.89 2.81 -8.27
CA GLY A 10 -0.03 3.54 -7.42
C GLY A 10 -0.98 4.48 -8.16
N CYS A 11 -0.80 4.74 -9.45
CA CYS A 11 -1.70 5.53 -10.28
C CYS A 11 -2.78 4.70 -10.99
N LYS A 12 -2.72 3.37 -10.88
CA LYS A 12 -3.59 2.47 -11.62
C LYS A 12 -4.36 1.55 -10.68
N ASP A 13 -5.69 1.59 -10.79
CA ASP A 13 -6.63 0.78 -9.99
C ASP A 13 -6.52 0.99 -8.47
N SER A 14 -6.05 2.16 -8.04
CA SER A 14 -5.75 2.53 -6.64
C SER A 14 -6.66 3.64 -6.08
N GLY A 15 -7.60 4.15 -6.88
CA GLY A 15 -8.44 5.31 -6.51
C GLY A 15 -7.76 6.67 -6.67
N LEU A 16 -6.46 6.72 -6.97
CA LEU A 16 -5.75 7.98 -7.25
C LEU A 16 -5.98 8.44 -8.70
N THR A 17 -6.13 9.74 -8.89
CA THR A 17 -6.16 10.35 -10.22
C THR A 17 -4.81 10.99 -10.50
N CYS A 18 -4.02 10.37 -11.38
CA CYS A 18 -2.72 10.89 -11.79
C CYS A 18 -2.80 11.69 -13.10
N PRO A 19 -1.98 12.74 -13.27
CA PRO A 19 -0.99 13.25 -12.31
C PRO A 19 -1.65 13.99 -11.13
N MET A 20 -1.19 13.70 -9.92
CA MET A 20 -1.65 14.40 -8.72
C MET A 20 -0.97 15.78 -8.65
N ALA A 21 -1.75 16.81 -8.33
CA ALA A 21 -1.19 18.14 -8.09
C ALA A 21 -0.47 18.17 -6.73
N ALA A 22 0.56 19.01 -6.61
CA ALA A 22 1.17 19.29 -5.31
C ALA A 22 0.09 19.79 -4.33
N ASP A 23 0.22 19.39 -3.06
CA ASP A 23 -0.70 19.75 -1.98
C ASP A 23 -2.17 19.33 -2.19
N SER A 24 -2.45 18.39 -3.11
CA SER A 24 -3.78 17.82 -3.30
C SER A 24 -4.02 16.61 -2.39
N GLU A 25 -5.24 16.50 -1.87
CA GLU A 25 -5.68 15.32 -1.13
C GLU A 25 -6.16 14.23 -2.10
N GLY A 26 -5.60 13.03 -1.97
CA GLY A 26 -6.00 11.85 -2.73
C GLY A 26 -6.40 10.71 -1.80
N LYS A 27 -7.36 9.89 -2.24
CA LYS A 27 -7.74 8.66 -1.54
C LYS A 27 -7.07 7.46 -2.20
N TYR A 28 -6.14 6.84 -1.49
CA TYR A 28 -5.51 5.60 -1.92
C TYR A 28 -6.25 4.38 -1.36
N GLU A 29 -6.65 3.47 -2.24
CA GLU A 29 -7.31 2.22 -1.93
C GLU A 29 -6.46 1.04 -2.42
N LEU A 30 -6.22 0.07 -1.54
CA LEU A 30 -5.47 -1.14 -1.85
C LEU A 30 -6.17 -2.35 -1.23
N SER A 31 -6.39 -3.38 -2.06
CA SER A 31 -6.96 -4.66 -1.63
C SER A 31 -5.88 -5.73 -1.54
N ILE A 32 -5.62 -6.22 -0.33
CA ILE A 32 -4.59 -7.25 -0.06
C ILE A 32 -5.28 -8.57 0.30
N PRO A 33 -5.13 -9.64 -0.49
CA PRO A 33 -5.75 -10.93 -0.17
C PRO A 33 -5.01 -11.66 0.96
N ILE A 34 -5.72 -11.99 2.03
CA ILE A 34 -5.19 -12.84 3.12
C ILE A 34 -5.39 -14.31 2.75
N LYS A 35 -4.30 -15.02 2.47
CA LYS A 35 -4.30 -16.46 2.14
C LYS A 35 -4.34 -17.29 3.42
N GLN A 36 -5.01 -18.44 3.36
CA GLN A 36 -5.09 -19.39 4.49
C GLN A 36 -3.73 -19.96 4.92
N ILE A 37 -2.72 -19.93 4.04
CA ILE A 37 -1.34 -20.33 4.39
C ILE A 37 -0.66 -19.38 5.37
N TYR A 38 -1.19 -18.17 5.56
CA TYR A 38 -0.58 -17.21 6.48
C TYR A 38 -0.83 -17.63 7.93
N PRO A 39 0.23 -17.74 8.75
CA PRO A 39 0.08 -18.17 10.12
C PRO A 39 -0.64 -17.11 10.96
N LYS A 40 -1.34 -17.55 12.00
CA LYS A 40 -2.04 -16.68 12.95
C LYS A 40 -1.04 -16.03 13.89
N LEU A 41 -0.58 -14.82 13.56
CA LEU A 41 0.33 -14.04 14.41
C LEU A 41 0.05 -12.53 14.31
N LYS A 42 0.71 -11.77 15.19
CA LYS A 42 0.76 -10.31 15.14
C LYS A 42 1.84 -9.87 14.16
N VAL A 43 1.50 -9.04 13.19
CA VAL A 43 2.41 -8.53 12.15
C VAL A 43 2.26 -7.03 12.03
N ASN A 44 3.33 -6.34 11.67
CA ASN A 44 3.24 -4.94 11.24
C ASN A 44 3.20 -4.91 9.72
N VAL A 45 2.11 -4.42 9.16
CA VAL A 45 1.98 -4.21 7.71
C VAL A 45 2.66 -2.89 7.38
N LYS A 46 3.72 -2.95 6.57
CA LYS A 46 4.40 -1.77 6.03
C LYS A 46 3.79 -1.42 4.68
N LEU A 47 3.28 -0.21 4.54
CA LEU A 47 2.79 0.33 3.27
C LEU A 47 3.65 1.51 2.87
N GLU A 48 4.14 1.48 1.64
CA GLU A 48 4.99 2.51 1.05
C GLU A 48 4.38 2.96 -0.28
N LEU A 49 4.40 4.27 -0.52
CA LEU A 49 4.04 4.88 -1.80
C LEU A 49 5.14 5.86 -2.18
N GLN A 50 5.73 5.66 -3.35
CA GLN A 50 6.80 6.50 -3.87
C GLN A 50 6.32 7.31 -5.08
N ASP A 51 6.88 8.50 -5.25
CA ASP A 51 6.68 9.32 -6.45
C ASP A 51 7.53 8.80 -7.64
N GLN A 52 7.39 9.46 -8.78
CA GLN A 52 8.17 9.17 -9.99
C GLN A 52 9.69 9.37 -9.85
N ASN A 53 10.14 10.05 -8.79
CA ASN A 53 11.54 10.29 -8.45
C ASN A 53 12.02 9.36 -7.31
N SER A 54 11.24 8.33 -6.96
CA SER A 54 11.51 7.40 -5.86
C SER A 54 11.56 8.08 -4.47
N GLN A 55 10.90 9.22 -4.30
CA GLN A 55 10.71 9.85 -2.99
C GLN A 55 9.52 9.21 -2.29
N GLU A 56 9.70 8.81 -1.03
CA GLU A 56 8.63 8.26 -0.19
C GLU A 56 7.61 9.37 0.15
N ILE A 57 6.42 9.30 -0.45
CA ILE A 57 5.29 10.19 -0.12
C ILE A 57 4.55 9.65 1.11
N ILE A 58 4.38 8.33 1.18
CA ILE A 58 3.71 7.64 2.29
C ILE A 58 4.60 6.48 2.74
N CYS A 59 4.86 6.40 4.05
CA CYS A 59 5.53 5.28 4.68
C CYS A 59 4.89 5.03 6.05
N VAL A 60 4.00 4.04 6.13
CA VAL A 60 3.22 3.77 7.35
C VAL A 60 3.36 2.32 7.80
N LEU A 61 3.34 2.13 9.12
CA LEU A 61 3.34 0.81 9.78
C LEU A 61 2.02 0.61 10.51
N ILE A 62 1.27 -0.41 10.10
CA ILE A 62 -0.04 -0.71 10.64
C ILE A 62 0.05 -2.02 11.45
N PRO A 63 -0.04 -1.96 12.80
CA PRO A 63 -0.04 -3.16 13.63
C PRO A 63 -1.32 -3.95 13.40
N SER A 64 -1.17 -5.21 12.97
CA SER A 64 -2.23 -6.09 12.54
C SER A 64 -2.14 -7.46 13.20
N LYS A 65 -3.25 -8.18 13.24
CA LYS A 65 -3.30 -9.56 13.74
C LYS A 65 -4.06 -10.43 12.74
N ILE A 66 -3.41 -11.48 12.26
CA ILE A 66 -4.03 -12.50 11.41
C ILE A 66 -4.75 -13.49 12.34
N VAL A 67 -6.07 -13.65 12.18
CA VAL A 67 -6.96 -14.45 13.05
C VAL A 67 -7.59 -15.62 12.33
#